data_AF-A0A1C5AWM5-F1
#
_entry.id   AF-A0A1C5AWM5-F1
#
_cell.length_a   1.000
_cell.length_b   1.000
_cell.length_c   1.000
_cell.angle_alpha   90.00
_cell.angle_beta   90.00
_cell.angle_gamma   90.00
#
_symmetry.space_group_name_H-M   'P 1'
#
loop_
_entity.id
_entity.type
_entity.pdbx_description
1 polymer ?
#
loop_
_entity_poly.entity_id
_entity_poly.type
_entity_poly.pdbx_seq_one_letter_code
_entity_poly.pdbx_strand_id
1 'polypeptide(L)'
;TTYPTLTKTWVDAGFKNRVVEHGAHLGVDVEIVTKDPQIKGFSVVKRRWVVERTIGWLMHHRRLVRDYETRPHNSASMITLAMIDNLAKRLTTETTPTWREPPQPQHTQNT
;
A
#
# COMPACT_ATOMS: atom_id res chain seq x y z
N THR A 1 -22.23 13.17 1.57
CA THR A 1 -20.91 12.60 1.95
C THR A 1 -20.01 12.57 0.73
N THR A 2 -18.79 13.09 0.81
CA THR A 2 -17.85 13.23 -0.33
C THR A 2 -17.46 11.89 -0.97
N TYR A 3 -17.58 10.78 -0.24
CA TYR A 3 -17.29 9.42 -0.72
C TYR A 3 -18.40 8.45 -0.29
N PRO A 4 -19.47 8.27 -1.08
CA PRO A 4 -20.66 7.51 -0.65
C PRO A 4 -20.44 6.00 -0.56
N THR A 5 -19.37 5.46 -1.16
CA THR A 5 -19.09 4.02 -1.23
C THR A 5 -18.12 3.52 -0.16
N LEU A 6 -17.46 4.42 0.58
CA LEU A 6 -16.48 4.05 1.59
C LEU A 6 -17.20 3.73 2.91
N THR A 7 -17.32 2.45 3.25
CA THR A 7 -18.00 2.01 4.48
C THR A 7 -17.06 1.62 5.61
N LYS A 8 -15.81 1.24 5.30
CA LYS A 8 -14.84 0.74 6.27
C LYS A 8 -13.41 1.17 5.94
N THR A 9 -12.62 1.46 6.96
CA THR A 9 -11.20 1.76 6.87
C THR A 9 -10.42 1.18 8.05
N TRP A 10 -9.10 1.03 7.87
CA TRP A 10 -8.18 0.55 8.90
C TRP A 10 -7.12 1.61 9.16
N VAL A 11 -6.75 1.78 10.42
CA VAL A 11 -5.68 2.68 10.85
C VAL A 11 -4.71 1.94 11.77
N ASP A 12 -3.48 2.41 11.88
CA ASP A 12 -2.52 1.82 12.82
C ASP A 12 -2.77 2.26 14.28
N ALA A 13 -2.09 1.59 15.21
CA ALA A 13 -2.21 1.82 16.65
C ALA A 13 -1.74 3.21 17.12
N GLY A 14 -1.07 4.00 16.26
CA GLY A 14 -0.67 5.38 16.56
C GLY A 14 -1.82 6.38 16.45
N PHE A 15 -2.91 6.00 15.79
CA PHE A 15 -4.11 6.84 15.72
C PHE A 15 -4.93 6.75 17.02
N LYS A 16 -5.51 7.90 17.40
CA LYS A 16 -6.34 8.05 18.61
C LYS A 16 -7.83 8.06 18.26
N ASN A 17 -8.69 7.97 19.28
CA ASN A 17 -10.16 7.97 19.17
C ASN A 17 -10.74 9.05 18.24
N ARG A 18 -10.08 10.21 18.14
CA ARG A 18 -10.49 11.30 17.22
C ARG A 18 -10.68 10.85 15.77
N VAL A 19 -9.88 9.90 15.27
CA VAL A 19 -10.02 9.41 13.89
C VAL A 19 -11.27 8.54 13.74
N VAL A 20 -11.60 7.76 14.78
CA VAL A 20 -12.78 6.89 14.82
C VAL A 20 -14.04 7.74 14.89
N GLU A 21 -14.04 8.75 15.77
CA GLU A 21 -15.12 9.72 15.87
C GLU A 21 -15.33 10.46 14.55
N HIS A 22 -14.25 10.89 13.89
CA HIS A 22 -14.35 11.56 12.59
C HIS A 22 -14.92 10.63 11.51
N GLY A 23 -14.48 9.37 11.45
CA GLY A 23 -15.02 8.38 10.53
C GLY A 23 -16.51 8.13 10.76
N ALA A 24 -16.94 8.01 12.01
CA ALA A 24 -18.36 7.83 12.36
C ALA A 24 -19.24 8.98 11.86
N HIS A 25 -18.78 10.24 11.97
CA HIS A 25 -19.48 11.40 11.40
C HIS A 25 -19.60 11.34 9.87
N LEU A 26 -18.70 10.62 9.20
CA LEU A 26 -18.71 10.40 7.75
C LEU A 26 -19.46 9.12 7.34
N GLY A 27 -19.97 8.33 8.29
CA GLY A 27 -20.59 7.03 8.03
C GLY A 27 -19.58 5.92 7.72
N VAL A 28 -18.33 6.07 8.16
CA VAL A 28 -17.22 5.15 7.90
C VAL A 28 -16.82 4.43 9.19
N ASP A 29 -16.85 3.10 9.18
CA ASP A 29 -16.32 2.28 10.26
C ASP A 29 -14.78 2.31 10.26
N VAL A 30 -14.16 2.79 11.34
CA VAL A 30 -12.71 2.90 11.48
C VAL A 30 -12.21 1.87 12.47
N GLU A 31 -11.49 0.87 11.98
CA GLU A 31 -10.87 -0.18 12.79
C GLU A 31 -9.40 0.17 13.08
N ILE A 32 -9.06 0.37 14.36
CA ILE A 32 -7.67 0.51 14.80
C ILE A 32 -7.03 -0.88 14.84
N VAL A 33 -6.06 -1.13 13.97
CA VAL A 33 -5.37 -2.42 13.89
C VAL A 33 -4.13 -2.38 14.78
N THR A 34 -4.19 -3.13 15.88
CA THR A 34 -3.09 -3.29 16.82
C THR A 34 -2.36 -4.62 16.59
N LYS A 35 -1.09 -4.65 16.99
CA LYS A 35 -0.35 -5.91 17.12
C LYS A 35 -0.96 -6.74 18.25
N ASP A 36 -0.96 -8.07 18.10
CA ASP A 36 -1.27 -8.98 19.19
C ASP A 36 -0.28 -8.78 20.37
N PRO A 37 -0.75 -8.39 21.57
CA PRO A 37 0.11 -8.16 22.73
C PRO A 37 0.75 -9.45 23.29
N GLN A 38 0.20 -10.63 22.97
CA GLN A 38 0.71 -11.92 23.45
C GLN A 38 1.91 -12.39 22.63
N ILE A 39 2.07 -11.90 21.39
CA ILE A 39 3.18 -12.29 20.51
C ILE A 39 4.42 -11.43 20.80
N LYS A 40 5.42 -12.04 21.42
CA LYS A 40 6.77 -11.47 21.51
C LYS A 40 7.48 -11.60 20.15
N GLY A 41 8.07 -10.52 19.65
CA GLY A 41 8.73 -10.49 18.33
C GLY A 41 7.85 -9.95 17.19
N PHE A 42 8.11 -10.38 15.96
CA PHE A 42 7.38 -9.92 14.78
C PHE A 42 5.98 -10.57 14.73
N SER A 43 4.95 -9.77 14.45
CA SER A 43 3.58 -10.24 14.27
C SER A 43 3.00 -9.55 13.04
N VAL A 44 2.37 -10.35 12.17
CA VAL A 44 1.78 -9.86 10.92
C VAL A 44 0.52 -9.08 11.25
N VAL A 45 0.56 -7.77 11.03
CA VAL A 45 -0.58 -6.88 11.20
C VAL A 45 -1.51 -7.01 10.00
N LYS A 46 -2.80 -7.24 10.24
CA LYS A 46 -3.84 -7.37 9.22
C LYS A 46 -3.81 -6.15 8.27
N ARG A 47 -3.82 -6.41 6.95
CA ARG A 47 -3.83 -5.41 5.85
C ARG A 47 -2.62 -4.46 5.77
N ARG A 48 -1.65 -4.51 6.69
CA ARG A 48 -0.45 -3.65 6.66
C ARG A 48 0.34 -3.77 5.35
N TRP A 49 0.41 -4.99 4.79
CA TRP A 49 1.08 -5.24 3.52
C TRP A 49 0.52 -4.39 2.36
N VAL A 50 -0.75 -3.96 2.42
CA VAL A 50 -1.38 -3.17 1.34
C VAL A 50 -0.71 -1.80 1.26
N VAL A 51 -0.48 -1.16 2.41
CA VAL A 51 0.18 0.14 2.50
C VAL A 51 1.64 0.03 2.09
N GLU A 52 2.34 -0.97 2.65
CA GLU A 52 3.76 -1.21 2.36
C GLU A 52 3.99 -1.54 0.88
N ARG A 53 3.06 -2.28 0.24
CA ARG A 53 3.11 -2.55 -1.20
C ARG A 53 2.97 -1.27 -2.02
N THR A 54 2.01 -0.41 -1.68
CA THR A 54 1.86 0.87 -2.36
C THR A 54 3.12 1.71 -2.23
N ILE A 55 3.69 1.81 -1.03
CA ILE A 55 4.98 2.51 -0.81
C ILE A 55 6.09 1.87 -1.67
N GLY A 56 6.17 0.54 -1.74
CA GLY A 56 7.11 -0.17 -2.60
C GLY A 56 6.99 0.24 -4.07
N TRP A 57 5.77 0.35 -4.61
CA TRP A 57 5.54 0.85 -5.98
C TRP A 57 6.02 2.29 -6.17
N LEU A 58 5.73 3.16 -5.20
CA LEU A 58 6.18 4.56 -5.26
C LEU A 58 7.72 4.64 -5.21
N MET A 59 8.39 3.80 -4.40
CA MET A 59 9.86 3.77 -4.30
C MET A 59 10.57 3.33 -5.60
N HIS A 60 9.89 2.66 -6.53
CA HIS A 60 10.47 2.39 -7.85
C HIS A 60 10.61 3.66 -8.71
N HIS A 61 9.96 4.75 -8.32
CA HIS A 61 10.05 6.03 -9.01
C HIS A 61 11.04 6.93 -8.28
N ARG A 62 12.21 7.19 -8.89
CA ARG A 62 13.31 8.02 -8.34
C ARG A 62 12.83 9.28 -7.59
N ARG A 63 11.85 10.01 -8.14
CA ARG A 63 11.34 11.27 -7.58
C ARG A 63 10.50 11.10 -6.31
N LEU A 64 10.06 9.89 -6.00
CA LEU A 64 9.26 9.55 -4.83
C LEU A 64 10.05 8.80 -3.75
N VAL A 65 11.27 8.36 -4.05
CA VAL A 65 12.18 7.73 -3.05
C VAL A 65 12.52 8.69 -1.92
N ARG A 66 12.64 9.98 -2.23
CA ARG A 66 12.80 11.07 -1.28
C ARG A 66 11.75 12.12 -1.55
N ASP A 67 11.37 12.86 -0.52
CA ASP A 67 10.53 14.04 -0.69
C ASP A 67 11.33 15.16 -1.34
N TYR A 68 11.45 15.09 -2.67
CA TYR A 68 12.16 16.08 -3.49
C TYR A 68 11.30 17.30 -3.79
N GLU A 69 9.98 17.16 -3.65
CA GLU A 69 9.02 18.16 -4.09
C GLU A 69 8.72 19.14 -2.96
N THR A 70 9.01 20.41 -3.16
CA THR A 70 8.76 21.45 -2.14
C THR A 70 7.27 21.69 -1.89
N ARG A 71 6.42 21.37 -2.88
CA ARG A 71 4.99 21.69 -2.85
C ARG A 71 4.15 20.41 -2.89
N PRO A 72 3.14 20.26 -2.02
CA PRO A 72 2.31 19.05 -1.98
C PRO A 72 1.62 18.70 -3.30
N HIS A 73 1.28 19.70 -4.14
CA HIS A 73 0.65 19.45 -5.45
C HIS A 73 1.59 18.77 -6.44
N ASN A 74 2.89 19.05 -6.37
CA ASN A 74 3.88 18.36 -7.19
C ASN A 74 3.99 16.90 -6.74
N SER A 75 4.10 16.66 -5.43
CA SER A 75 4.14 15.30 -4.87
C SER A 75 2.91 14.50 -5.27
N ALA A 76 1.71 15.10 -5.19
CA ALA A 76 0.46 14.48 -5.60
C ALA A 76 0.44 14.13 -7.11
N SER A 77 0.97 15.02 -7.95
CA SER A 77 1.10 14.79 -9.39
C SER A 77 2.05 13.62 -9.69
N MET A 78 3.20 13.56 -8.99
CA MET A 78 4.16 12.48 -9.14
C MET A 78 3.60 11.13 -8.66
N ILE A 79 2.83 11.09 -7.56
CA ILE A 79 2.14 9.90 -7.09
C ILE A 79 1.11 9.42 -8.14
N THR A 80 0.38 10.36 -8.74
CA THR A 80 -0.61 10.04 -9.79
C THR A 80 0.05 9.38 -10.99
N LEU A 81 1.16 9.95 -11.48
CA LEU A 81 1.94 9.37 -12.58
C LEU A 81 2.46 7.96 -12.25
N ALA A 82 2.99 7.76 -11.04
CA ALA A 82 3.46 6.45 -10.59
C ALA A 82 2.35 5.39 -10.54
N MET A 83 1.14 5.78 -10.13
CA MET A 83 -0.01 4.87 -10.10
C MET A 83 -0.56 4.56 -11.49
N ILE A 84 -0.49 5.50 -12.44
CA ILE A 84 -0.82 5.27 -13.86
C ILE A 84 0.14 4.23 -14.46
N ASP A 85 1.45 4.39 -14.25
CA ASP A 85 2.46 3.43 -14.72
C ASP A 85 2.23 2.03 -14.13
N ASN A 86 1.98 1.94 -12.82
CA ASN A 86 1.66 0.67 -12.16
C ASN A 86 0.38 0.03 -12.74
N LEU A 87 -0.67 0.82 -12.98
CA LEU A 87 -1.90 0.30 -13.60
C LEU A 87 -1.63 -0.19 -15.02
N ALA A 88 -0.87 0.56 -15.83
CA ALA A 88 -0.51 0.18 -17.19
C ALA A 88 0.24 -1.16 -17.23
N LYS A 89 1.25 -1.35 -16.36
CA LYS A 89 1.98 -2.62 -16.22
C LYS A 89 1.08 -3.79 -15.83
N ARG A 90 0.14 -3.56 -14.91
CA ARG A 90 -0.83 -4.60 -14.51
C ARG A 90 -1.78 -4.98 -15.64
N LEU A 91 -2.17 -4.03 -16.49
CA LEU A 91 -3.02 -4.30 -17.66
C LEU A 91 -2.29 -5.10 -18.73
N THR A 92 -0.99 -4.87 -18.92
CA THR A 92 -0.16 -5.59 -19.90
C THR A 92 0.43 -6.90 -19.35
N THR A 93 0.12 -7.25 -18.09
CA THR A 93 0.76 -8.36 -17.34
C THR A 93 2.28 -8.24 -17.23
N GLU A 94 2.81 -7.03 -17.46
CA GLU A 94 4.22 -6.74 -17.32
C GLU A 94 4.56 -6.71 -15.82
N THR A 95 5.57 -7.49 -15.45
CA THR A 95 6.07 -7.49 -14.07
C THR A 95 7.13 -6.42 -13.95
N THR A 96 7.01 -5.54 -12.95
CA THR A 96 8.09 -4.61 -12.60
C THR A 96 9.39 -5.39 -12.46
N PRO A 97 10.48 -5.03 -13.17
CA PRO A 97 11.74 -5.75 -13.11
C PRO A 97 12.16 -5.91 -11.64
N THR A 98 12.24 -7.15 -11.18
CA THR A 98 12.75 -7.47 -9.84
C THR A 98 14.16 -8.03 -9.99
N TRP A 99 15.00 -7.85 -8.97
CA TRP A 99 16.32 -8.49 -8.91
C TRP A 99 16.25 -10.02 -8.79
N ARG A 100 15.05 -10.60 -8.65
CA ARG A 100 14.87 -12.05 -8.65
C ARG A 100 14.85 -12.55 -10.08
N GLU A 101 15.65 -13.57 -10.35
CA GLU A 101 15.54 -14.33 -11.59
C GLU A 101 14.14 -14.95 -11.70
N PRO A 102 13.56 -14.99 -12.91
CA PRO A 102 12.34 -15.73 -13.12
C PRO A 102 12.54 -17.20 -12.72
N PRO A 103 11.52 -17.87 -12.16
CA PRO A 103 11.63 -19.27 -11.83
C PRO A 103 12.04 -20.07 -13.07
N GLN A 104 13.16 -20.77 -12.98
CA GLN A 104 13.67 -21.60 -14.07
C GLN A 104 12.63 -22.70 -14.35
N PRO A 105 12.31 -22.98 -15.63
CA PRO A 105 11.43 -24.09 -15.96
C PRO A 105 12.03 -25.38 -15.39
N GLN A 106 11.25 -26.10 -14.60
CA GLN A 106 11.67 -27.37 -14.01
C GLN A 106 11.89 -28.36 -15.16
N HIS A 107 13.13 -28.78 -15.40
CA HIS A 107 13.41 -29.91 -16.27
C HIS A 107 12.81 -31.16 -15.63
N THR A 108 11.61 -31.54 -16.04
CA THR A 108 11.05 -32.87 -15.77
C THR A 108 11.92 -33.88 -16.52
N GLN A 109 12.91 -34.44 -15.83
CA GLN A 109 13.57 -35.66 -16.26
C GLN A 109 12.58 -36.80 -16.05
N ASN A 110 11.84 -37.15 -17.11
CA ASN A 110 11.04 -38.36 -17.14
C ASN A 110 12.01 -39.54 -17.28
N THR A 111 12.19 -40.30 -16.20
CA THR A 111 12.64 -41.70 -16.23
C THR A 111 11.48 -42.62 -16.56
#